data_AF-A0A7W5G915-F1
#
_entry.id   AF-A0A7W5G915-F1
#
_cell.length_a   1.000
_cell.length_b   1.000
_cell.length_c   1.000
_cell.angle_alpha   90.00
_cell.angle_beta   90.00
_cell.angle_gamma   90.00
#
_symmetry.space_group_name_H-M   'P 1'
#
loop_
_entity.id
_entity.type
_entity.pdbx_description
1 polymer ?
#
loop_
_entity_poly.entity_id
_entity_poly.type
_entity_poly.pdbx_seq_one_letter_code
_entity_poly.pdbx_strand_id
1 'polypeptide(L)'
;MKTNAPKHNAGYPTARKIRRACSNELYRTVKRMKLWISKEKMDQAEAIYFKKVILNLKWIVENESNRKVQSDWWDDNVSAEIAELWEVNRAELCAAFRDAYGG
;
A
#
# COMPACT_ATOMS: atom_id res chain seq x y z
N MET A 1 37.19 -6.29 0.73
CA MET A 1 36.33 -5.16 1.12
C MET A 1 35.16 -5.10 0.16
N LYS A 2 33.91 -5.26 0.63
CA LYS A 2 32.73 -5.02 -0.21
C LYS A 2 32.60 -3.51 -0.35
N THR A 3 32.75 -3.00 -1.56
CA THR A 3 32.54 -1.60 -1.90
C THR A 3 31.09 -1.25 -1.61
N ASN A 4 30.86 -0.47 -0.56
CA ASN A 4 29.58 0.19 -0.30
C ASN A 4 29.38 1.22 -1.40
N ALA A 5 28.81 0.80 -2.52
CA ALA A 5 28.30 1.72 -3.53
C ALA A 5 27.33 2.68 -2.80
N PRO A 6 27.44 4.00 -3.01
CA PRO A 6 26.51 4.94 -2.43
C PRO A 6 25.10 4.48 -2.83
N LYS A 7 24.21 4.26 -1.84
CA LYS A 7 22.78 4.10 -2.12
C LYS A 7 22.41 5.32 -2.94
N HIS A 8 22.22 5.12 -4.25
CA HIS A 8 21.86 6.19 -5.16
C HIS A 8 20.72 6.97 -4.51
N ASN A 9 20.82 8.31 -4.50
CA ASN A 9 19.70 9.20 -4.24
C ASN A 9 18.61 8.84 -5.25
N ALA A 10 17.84 7.80 -4.96
CA ALA A 10 16.79 7.33 -5.82
C ALA A 10 15.73 8.41 -5.75
N GLY A 11 15.61 9.19 -6.83
CA GLY A 11 14.54 10.16 -6.95
C GLY A 11 13.17 9.49 -6.74
N TYR A 12 12.14 10.31 -6.61
CA TYR A 12 10.78 9.81 -6.38
C TYR A 12 10.40 8.68 -7.36
N PRO A 13 9.71 7.64 -6.87
CA PRO A 13 9.24 6.56 -7.73
C PRO A 13 8.29 7.11 -8.80
N THR A 14 8.33 6.51 -9.98
CA THR A 14 7.40 6.90 -11.05
C THR A 14 5.98 6.49 -10.70
N ALA A 15 4.99 7.21 -11.24
CA ALA A 15 3.57 6.87 -11.05
C ALA A 15 3.26 5.39 -11.38
N ARG A 16 3.91 4.83 -12.42
CA ARG A 16 3.77 3.42 -12.78
C ARG A 16 4.26 2.47 -11.68
N LYS A 17 5.40 2.78 -11.05
CA LYS A 17 5.94 1.98 -9.94
C LYS A 17 5.01 2.02 -8.73
N ILE A 18 4.50 3.20 -8.40
CA ILE A 18 3.56 3.38 -7.28
C ILE A 18 2.28 2.59 -7.52
N ARG A 19 1.66 2.71 -8.71
CA ARG A 19 0.45 1.92 -9.05
C ARG A 19 0.69 0.42 -8.86
N ARG A 20 1.80 -0.10 -9.39
CA ARG A 20 2.14 -1.53 -9.23
C ARG A 20 2.33 -1.93 -7.77
N ALA A 21 2.92 -1.08 -6.94
CA ALA A 21 3.05 -1.36 -5.51
C ALA A 21 1.66 -1.44 -4.84
N CYS A 22 0.81 -0.44 -5.05
CA CYS A 22 -0.55 -0.42 -4.53
C CYS A 22 -1.37 -1.66 -4.96
N SER A 23 -1.35 -2.02 -6.26
CA SER A 23 -2.05 -3.20 -6.77
C SER A 23 -1.55 -4.49 -6.13
N ASN A 24 -0.23 -4.66 -6.01
CA ASN A 24 0.36 -5.86 -5.40
C ASN A 24 0.02 -5.99 -3.91
N GLU A 25 0.06 -4.88 -3.17
CA GLU A 25 -0.27 -4.84 -1.74
C GLU A 25 -1.75 -5.17 -1.50
N LEU A 26 -2.67 -4.56 -2.26
CA LEU A 26 -4.11 -4.86 -2.15
C LEU A 26 -4.42 -6.30 -2.58
N TYR A 27 -3.81 -6.80 -3.65
CA TYR A 27 -3.97 -8.19 -4.09
C TYR A 27 -3.55 -9.19 -3.01
N ARG A 28 -2.38 -8.97 -2.39
CA ARG A 28 -1.91 -9.84 -1.30
C ARG A 28 -2.81 -9.75 -0.08
N THR A 29 -3.29 -8.56 0.25
CA THR A 29 -4.24 -8.33 1.36
C THR A 29 -5.52 -9.14 1.15
N VAL A 30 -6.15 -9.05 -0.03
CA VAL A 30 -7.35 -9.82 -0.36
C VAL A 30 -7.09 -11.33 -0.30
N LYS A 31 -5.93 -11.77 -0.80
CA LYS A 31 -5.51 -13.18 -0.71
C LYS A 31 -5.35 -13.66 0.74
N ARG A 32 -4.84 -12.82 1.65
CA ARG A 32 -4.74 -13.13 3.10
C ARG A 32 -6.12 -13.23 3.76
N MET A 33 -7.04 -12.33 3.40
CA MET A 33 -8.42 -12.36 3.88
C MET A 33 -9.24 -13.52 3.29
N LYS A 34 -8.73 -14.21 2.26
CA LYS A 34 -9.44 -15.25 1.50
C LYS A 34 -10.77 -14.77 0.91
N LEU A 35 -10.78 -13.50 0.50
CA LEU A 35 -11.94 -12.86 -0.11
C LEU A 35 -11.83 -12.83 -1.63
N TRP A 36 -12.98 -12.81 -2.29
CA TRP A 36 -13.07 -12.45 -3.70
C TRP A 36 -13.63 -11.03 -3.80
N ILE A 37 -12.90 -10.15 -4.47
CA ILE A 37 -13.31 -8.77 -4.74
C ILE A 37 -13.51 -8.66 -6.26
N SER A 38 -14.62 -8.06 -6.68
CA SER A 38 -14.87 -7.81 -8.10
C SER A 38 -13.79 -6.92 -8.70
N LYS A 39 -13.50 -7.09 -9.99
CA LYS A 39 -12.48 -6.28 -10.67
C LYS A 39 -12.74 -4.78 -10.53
N GLU A 40 -14.00 -4.37 -10.62
CA GLU A 40 -14.40 -2.97 -10.48
C GLU A 40 -14.08 -2.41 -9.08
N LYS A 41 -14.45 -3.13 -8.01
CA LYS A 41 -14.14 -2.72 -6.63
C LYS A 41 -12.64 -2.72 -6.35
N MET A 42 -11.87 -3.63 -6.97
CA MET A 42 -10.42 -3.62 -6.86
C MET A 42 -9.80 -2.41 -7.58
N ASP A 43 -10.20 -2.13 -8.82
CA ASP A 43 -9.71 -0.99 -9.59
C ASP A 43 -9.99 0.34 -8.86
N GLN A 44 -11.17 0.47 -8.24
CA GLN A 44 -11.54 1.63 -7.42
C GLN A 44 -10.67 1.75 -6.16
N ALA A 45 -10.42 0.65 -5.43
CA ALA A 45 -9.56 0.64 -4.25
C ALA A 45 -8.11 1.00 -4.59
N GLU A 46 -7.57 0.48 -5.70
CA GLU A 46 -6.25 0.83 -6.22
C GLU A 46 -6.14 2.33 -6.54
N ALA A 47 -7.18 2.92 -7.13
CA ALA A 47 -7.23 4.34 -7.43
C ALA A 47 -7.26 5.20 -6.17
N ILE A 48 -8.04 4.82 -5.15
CA ILE A 48 -8.07 5.47 -3.83
C ILE A 48 -6.68 5.44 -3.22
N TYR A 49 -6.08 4.25 -3.11
CA TYR A 49 -4.78 4.09 -2.48
C TYR A 49 -3.68 4.85 -3.22
N PHE A 50 -3.61 4.71 -4.55
CA PHE A 50 -2.66 5.45 -5.38
C PHE A 50 -2.78 6.96 -5.19
N LYS A 51 -4.00 7.51 -5.18
CA LYS A 51 -4.24 8.95 -4.98
C LYS A 51 -3.71 9.41 -3.62
N LYS A 52 -3.99 8.68 -2.54
CA LYS A 52 -3.53 9.01 -1.18
C LYS A 52 -2.00 8.98 -1.09
N VAL A 53 -1.34 7.99 -1.72
CA VAL A 53 0.12 7.89 -1.76
C VAL A 53 0.73 9.07 -2.53
N ILE A 54 0.20 9.42 -3.70
CA ILE A 54 0.73 10.54 -4.49
C ILE A 54 0.61 11.88 -3.75
N LEU A 55 -0.52 12.12 -3.08
CA LEU A 55 -0.71 13.34 -2.27
C LEU A 55 0.26 13.43 -1.09
N ASN A 56 0.78 12.31 -0.61
CA ASN A 56 1.71 12.22 0.52
C ASN A 56 3.10 11.70 0.12
N LEU A 57 3.46 11.81 -1.17
CA LEU A 57 4.59 11.10 -1.76
C LEU A 57 5.92 11.37 -1.05
N LYS A 58 6.15 12.62 -0.63
CA LYS A 58 7.35 13.01 0.13
C LYS A 58 7.47 12.18 1.42
N TRP A 59 6.43 12.17 2.23
CA TRP A 59 6.41 11.45 3.50
C TRP A 59 6.53 9.93 3.30
N ILE A 60 5.85 9.38 2.28
CA ILE A 60 5.92 7.95 1.95
C ILE A 60 7.35 7.54 1.62
N VAL A 61 8.06 8.32 0.79
CA VAL A 61 9.45 8.02 0.43
C VAL A 61 10.40 8.21 1.61
N GLU A 62 10.22 9.24 2.43
CA GLU A 62 11.02 9.44 3.65
C GLU A 62 10.88 8.26 4.64
N ASN A 63 9.73 7.57 4.63
CA ASN A 63 9.44 6.43 5.49
C ASN A 63 9.48 5.08 4.75
N GLU A 64 10.04 5.01 3.53
CA GLU A 64 9.93 3.82 2.67
C GLU A 64 10.51 2.54 3.30
N SER A 65 11.50 2.70 4.18
CA SER A 65 12.18 1.61 4.89
C SER A 65 11.52 1.22 6.21
N ASN A 66 10.54 2.00 6.69
CA ASN A 66 9.84 1.76 7.95
C ASN A 66 8.45 1.17 7.68
N ARG A 67 8.40 -0.16 7.56
CA ARG A 67 7.15 -0.89 7.27
C ARG A 67 6.04 -0.60 8.26
N LYS A 68 6.37 -0.56 9.56
CA LYS A 68 5.39 -0.29 10.62
C LYS A 68 4.72 1.06 10.42
N VAL A 69 5.52 2.11 10.23
CA VAL A 69 5.01 3.48 10.07
C VAL A 69 4.18 3.63 8.80
N GLN A 70 4.56 2.99 7.70
CA GLN A 70 3.74 3.03 6.48
C GLN A 70 2.43 2.26 6.62
N SER A 71 2.43 1.11 7.30
CA SER A 71 1.18 0.40 7.58
C SER A 71 0.28 1.17 8.57
N ASP A 72 0.86 1.83 9.58
CA ASP A 72 0.12 2.72 10.48
C ASP A 72 -0.54 3.87 9.68
N TRP A 73 0.21 4.50 8.77
CA TRP A 73 -0.32 5.52 7.89
C TRP A 73 -1.44 4.98 6.97
N TRP A 74 -1.30 3.76 6.46
CA TRP A 74 -2.33 3.14 5.64
C TRP A 74 -3.63 2.91 6.42
N ASP A 75 -3.51 2.41 7.65
CA ASP A 75 -4.64 2.24 8.56
C ASP A 75 -5.37 3.56 8.76
N ASP A 76 -4.65 4.66 8.97
CA ASP A 76 -5.25 5.97 9.24
C ASP A 76 -5.84 6.66 8.00
N ASN A 77 -5.21 6.49 6.83
CA ASN A 77 -5.50 7.34 5.66
C ASN A 77 -6.22 6.64 4.51
N VAL A 78 -6.22 5.30 4.49
CA VAL A 78 -6.68 4.51 3.33
C VAL A 78 -7.72 3.48 3.73
N SER A 79 -7.50 2.78 4.84
CA SER A 79 -8.26 1.56 5.19
C SER A 79 -9.78 1.75 5.29
N ALA A 80 -10.25 2.90 5.78
CA ALA A 80 -11.68 3.14 6.01
C ALA A 80 -12.47 3.17 4.70
N GLU A 81 -11.99 3.92 3.69
CA GLU A 81 -12.65 4.04 2.38
C GLU A 81 -12.65 2.69 1.65
N ILE A 82 -11.57 1.91 1.76
CA ILE A 82 -11.50 0.58 1.15
C ILE A 82 -12.39 -0.44 1.88
N ALA A 83 -12.45 -0.38 3.22
CA ALA A 83 -13.31 -1.25 4.01
C ALA A 83 -14.80 -1.05 3.66
N GLU A 84 -15.21 0.21 3.50
CA GLU A 84 -16.56 0.56 3.05
C GLU A 84 -16.82 0.05 1.62
N LEU A 85 -15.92 0.32 0.68
CA LEU A 85 -16.04 -0.12 -0.72
C LEU A 85 -16.14 -1.64 -0.86
N TRP A 86 -15.37 -2.38 -0.08
CA TRP A 86 -15.35 -3.84 -0.10
C TRP A 86 -16.38 -4.47 0.83
N GLU A 87 -17.05 -3.68 1.66
CA GLU A 87 -18.03 -4.12 2.67
C GLU A 87 -17.43 -5.14 3.65
N VAL A 88 -16.21 -4.87 4.13
CA VAL A 88 -15.44 -5.74 5.04
C VAL A 88 -15.19 -5.08 6.38
N ASN A 89 -14.88 -5.88 7.40
CA ASN A 89 -14.43 -5.35 8.68
C ASN A 89 -13.08 -4.65 8.51
N ARG A 90 -13.02 -3.35 8.88
CA ARG A 90 -11.80 -2.54 8.77
C ARG A 90 -10.63 -3.10 9.58
N ALA A 91 -10.87 -3.62 10.78
CA ALA A 91 -9.79 -4.15 11.63
C ALA A 91 -9.17 -5.41 11.03
N GLU A 92 -9.99 -6.31 10.46
CA GLU A 92 -9.50 -7.49 9.73
C GLU A 92 -8.73 -7.09 8.48
N LEU A 93 -9.22 -6.08 7.75
CA LEU A 93 -8.53 -5.53 6.59
C LEU A 93 -7.16 -4.95 6.95
N CYS A 94 -7.07 -4.12 8.00
CA CYS A 94 -5.80 -3.57 8.49
C CYS A 94 -4.82 -4.68 8.92
N ALA A 95 -5.31 -5.69 9.65
CA ALA A 95 -4.48 -6.82 10.08
C ALA A 95 -3.93 -7.61 8.88
N ALA A 96 -4.78 -7.89 7.89
CA ALA A 96 -4.37 -8.58 6.66
C ALA A 96 -3.40 -7.74 5.81
N PHE A 97 -3.60 -6.42 5.75
CA PHE A 97 -2.71 -5.52 5.03
C PHE A 97 -1.32 -5.51 5.65
N ARG A 98 -1.25 -5.37 6.99
CA ARG A 98 0.01 -5.40 7.75
C ARG A 98 0.79 -6.72 7.57
N ASP A 99 0.08 -7.85 7.59
CA ASP A 99 0.69 -9.17 7.34
C ASP A 99 1.23 -9.32 5.90
N ALA A 100 0.58 -8.67 4.93
CA ALA A 100 0.97 -8.70 3.52
C ALA A 100 2.03 -7.65 3.13
N TYR A 101 2.27 -6.64 3.98
CA TYR A 101 3.00 -5.44 3.60
C TYR A 101 4.51 -5.70 3.42
N GLY A 102 5.01 -5.43 2.22
CA GLY A 102 6.41 -5.60 1.86
C GLY A 102 6.83 -7.03 1.47
N GLY A 103 5.88 -7.94 1.21
CA GLY A 103 6.16 -9.29 0.71
C GLY A 103 6.14 -10.35 1.78
#